data_AF-A0A528B7Y7-F1
#
_entry.id   AF-A0A528B7Y7-F1
#
_cell.length_a   1.000
_cell.length_b   1.000
_cell.length_c   1.000
_cell.angle_alpha   90.00
_cell.angle_beta   90.00
_cell.angle_gamma   90.00
#
_symmetry.space_group_name_H-M   'P 1'
#
loop_
_entity.id
_entity.type
_entity.pdbx_description
1 polymer ?
#
loop_
_entity_poly.entity_id
_entity_poly.type
_entity_poly.pdbx_seq_one_letter_code
_entity_poly.pdbx_strand_id
1 'polypeptide(L)'
;MQEHDLSFVRVEMALAQSAPASERGLGAWVRKNLIASTGDTILTIIGIVLVAMILPQLISWAFINAQWTGADRTFCATAAQGGIQPDGWSGACWAFVNAKFGQFMFGRYPIDERWRPILVAILFAALLVPLLIPKVPRKGLNAILFFGALPIFAFILLVGGVFGLPHVETPLWGGLLVTLTLSFVGIAVSLPLGIVLALGRRSKMPIVKMLC
;
A
#
# COMPACT_ATOMS: atom_id res chain seq x y z
N MET A 1 -28.61 64.98 -5.54
CA MET A 1 -27.96 63.86 -4.82
C MET A 1 -29.07 62.88 -4.47
N GLN A 2 -29.12 61.73 -5.16
CA GLN A 2 -30.16 60.72 -4.91
C GLN A 2 -29.79 59.95 -3.64
N GLU A 3 -30.66 60.01 -2.63
CA GLU A 3 -30.60 59.13 -1.46
C GLU A 3 -30.83 57.69 -1.95
N HIS A 4 -29.79 56.86 -1.87
CA HIS A 4 -29.93 55.43 -2.09
C HIS A 4 -30.66 54.84 -0.88
N ASP A 5 -31.87 54.33 -1.09
CA ASP A 5 -32.67 53.63 -0.10
C ASP A 5 -31.94 52.36 0.38
N LEU A 6 -31.36 52.43 1.58
CA LEU A 6 -30.63 51.34 2.23
C LEU A 6 -31.55 50.39 3.01
N SER A 7 -32.87 50.49 2.87
CA SER A 7 -33.84 49.68 3.63
C SER A 7 -33.65 48.17 3.47
N PHE A 8 -33.06 47.71 2.37
CA PHE A 8 -32.81 46.29 2.08
C PHE A 8 -31.38 45.82 2.40
N VAL A 9 -30.49 46.69 2.91
CA VAL A 9 -29.08 46.35 3.17
C VAL A 9 -28.84 46.27 4.68
N ARG A 10 -28.42 45.10 5.15
CA ARG A 10 -28.14 44.85 6.57
C ARG A 10 -26.85 45.56 7.00
N VAL A 11 -26.92 46.37 8.06
CA VAL A 11 -25.79 47.18 8.56
C VAL A 11 -24.90 46.39 9.53
N GLU A 12 -25.43 45.31 10.13
CA GLU A 12 -24.72 44.45 11.07
C GLU A 12 -24.48 43.05 10.49
N MET A 13 -23.33 42.46 10.82
CA MET A 13 -23.01 41.09 10.42
C MET A 13 -23.96 40.09 11.06
N ALA A 14 -24.44 39.14 10.25
CA ALA A 14 -25.29 38.06 10.73
C ALA A 14 -24.53 37.17 11.73
N LEU A 15 -25.22 36.73 12.78
CA LEU A 15 -24.68 35.76 13.73
C LEU A 15 -24.29 34.47 13.00
N ALA A 16 -23.16 33.89 13.42
CA ALA A 16 -22.68 32.63 12.87
C ALA A 16 -23.69 31.52 13.14
N GLN A 17 -24.42 31.13 12.10
CA GLN A 17 -25.37 30.04 12.18
C GLN A 17 -24.69 28.72 11.80
N SER A 18 -25.18 27.64 12.39
CA SER A 18 -24.67 26.32 12.07
C SER A 18 -24.99 26.02 10.58
N ALA A 19 -24.02 25.49 9.82
CA ALA A 19 -24.22 25.10 8.43
C ALA A 19 -25.49 24.25 8.21
N PRO A 20 -26.19 24.41 7.09
CA PRO A 20 -27.44 23.72 6.81
C PRO A 20 -27.32 22.21 7.05
N ALA A 21 -28.40 21.59 7.54
CA ALA A 21 -28.42 20.15 7.80
C ALA A 21 -28.10 19.32 6.52
N SER A 22 -28.38 19.87 5.33
CA SER A 22 -28.07 19.28 4.03
C SER A 22 -26.57 19.26 3.68
N GLU A 23 -25.75 20.05 4.36
CA GLU A 23 -24.30 20.19 4.13
C GLU A 23 -23.47 19.45 5.19
N ARG A 24 -24.12 18.67 6.06
CA ARG A 24 -23.47 17.94 7.15
C ARG A 24 -23.87 16.47 7.17
N GLY A 25 -22.97 15.63 7.69
CA GLY A 25 -23.21 14.21 7.90
C GLY A 25 -22.99 13.32 6.68
N LEU A 26 -23.32 12.04 6.84
CA LEU A 26 -23.05 10.99 5.84
C LEU A 26 -23.81 11.20 4.53
N GLY A 27 -25.06 11.67 4.59
CA GLY A 27 -25.87 11.93 3.39
C GLY A 27 -25.29 13.05 2.52
N ALA A 28 -24.85 14.15 3.15
CA ALA A 28 -24.14 15.23 2.46
C ALA A 28 -22.83 14.73 1.83
N TRP A 29 -22.10 13.86 2.54
CA TRP A 29 -20.88 13.24 2.02
C TRP A 29 -21.14 12.36 0.80
N VAL A 30 -22.18 11.51 0.83
CA VAL A 30 -22.55 10.65 -0.31
C VAL A 30 -22.93 11.49 -1.51
N ARG A 31 -23.79 12.49 -1.33
CA ARG A 31 -24.19 13.38 -2.43
C ARG A 31 -22.99 14.12 -3.04
N LYS A 32 -22.06 14.58 -2.20
CA LYS A 32 -20.87 15.32 -2.63
C LYS A 32 -19.79 14.47 -3.29
N ASN A 33 -19.63 13.20 -2.90
CA ASN A 33 -18.52 12.36 -3.37
C ASN A 33 -18.93 11.25 -4.34
N LEU A 34 -20.16 10.75 -4.27
CA LEU A 34 -20.63 9.61 -5.07
C LEU A 34 -21.68 10.00 -6.12
N ILE A 35 -22.46 11.05 -5.85
CA ILE A 35 -23.63 11.43 -6.67
C ILE A 35 -23.59 12.94 -7.02
N ALA A 36 -22.38 13.49 -7.19
CA ALA A 36 -22.20 14.93 -7.43
C ALA A 36 -22.60 15.32 -8.85
N SER A 37 -22.34 14.46 -9.83
CA SER A 37 -22.74 14.61 -11.22
C SER A 37 -23.41 13.35 -11.77
N THR A 38 -24.04 13.46 -12.95
CA THR A 38 -24.62 12.30 -13.65
C THR A 38 -23.56 11.24 -13.96
N GLY A 39 -22.34 11.66 -14.33
CA GLY A 39 -21.21 10.75 -14.55
C GLY A 39 -20.79 10.00 -13.29
N ASP A 40 -20.67 10.72 -12.16
CA ASP A 40 -20.31 10.12 -10.86
C ASP A 40 -21.39 9.13 -10.40
N THR A 41 -22.66 9.46 -10.63
CA THR A 41 -23.79 8.59 -10.32
C THR A 41 -23.71 7.29 -11.11
N ILE A 42 -23.47 7.37 -12.43
CA ILE A 42 -23.33 6.19 -13.30
C ILE A 42 -22.13 5.34 -12.86
N LEU A 43 -20.96 5.96 -12.65
CA LEU A 43 -19.75 5.25 -12.20
C LEU A 43 -19.95 4.59 -10.83
N THR A 44 -20.64 5.26 -9.91
CA THR A 44 -20.98 4.71 -8.60
C THR A 44 -21.89 3.50 -8.72
N ILE A 45 -22.94 3.57 -9.55
CA ILE A 45 -23.85 2.44 -9.77
C ILE A 45 -23.09 1.26 -10.39
N ILE A 46 -22.27 1.50 -11.42
CA ILE A 46 -21.44 0.46 -12.03
C ILE A 46 -20.50 -0.15 -11.00
N GLY A 47 -19.83 0.68 -10.20
CA GLY A 47 -18.94 0.22 -9.13
C GLY A 47 -19.66 -0.66 -8.10
N ILE A 48 -20.85 -0.25 -7.66
CA ILE A 48 -21.67 -1.03 -6.73
C ILE A 48 -22.09 -2.36 -7.35
N VAL A 49 -22.53 -2.38 -8.62
CA VAL A 49 -22.91 -3.61 -9.32
C VAL A 49 -21.72 -4.56 -9.45
N LEU A 50 -20.54 -4.05 -9.84
CA LEU A 50 -19.32 -4.86 -9.92
C LEU A 50 -18.94 -5.45 -8.56
N VAL A 51 -18.98 -4.64 -7.50
CA VAL A 51 -18.72 -5.12 -6.13
C VAL A 51 -19.74 -6.17 -5.73
N ALA A 52 -21.03 -5.95 -5.98
CA ALA A 52 -22.09 -6.89 -5.65
C ALA A 52 -21.99 -8.21 -6.42
N MET A 53 -21.43 -8.22 -7.63
CA MET A 53 -21.21 -9.44 -8.41
C MET A 53 -19.92 -10.17 -8.01
N ILE A 54 -18.82 -9.45 -7.81
CA ILE A 54 -17.49 -10.03 -7.59
C ILE A 54 -17.27 -10.41 -6.12
N LEU A 55 -17.66 -9.54 -5.19
CA LEU A 55 -17.32 -9.69 -3.77
C LEU A 55 -17.93 -10.96 -3.16
N PRO A 56 -19.21 -11.32 -3.39
CA PRO A 56 -19.76 -12.55 -2.83
C PRO A 56 -19.07 -13.80 -3.39
N GLN A 57 -18.70 -13.82 -4.67
CA GLN A 57 -17.97 -14.93 -5.26
C GLN A 57 -16.54 -15.05 -4.71
N LEU A 58 -15.87 -13.92 -4.50
CA LEU A 58 -14.55 -13.91 -3.90
C LEU A 58 -14.59 -14.41 -2.45
N ILE A 59 -15.57 -13.96 -1.66
CA ILE A 59 -15.74 -14.39 -0.27
C ILE A 59 -16.10 -15.88 -0.21
N SER A 60 -17.02 -16.33 -1.08
CA SER A 60 -17.40 -17.74 -1.09
C SER A 60 -16.24 -18.64 -1.48
N TRP A 61 -15.45 -18.27 -2.49
CA TRP A 61 -14.27 -19.01 -2.89
C TRP A 61 -13.15 -18.97 -1.84
N ALA A 62 -12.86 -17.80 -1.27
CA ALA A 62 -11.73 -17.61 -0.37
C ALA A 62 -11.98 -18.13 1.05
N PHE A 63 -13.22 -18.11 1.53
CA PHE A 63 -13.51 -18.44 2.93
C PHE A 63 -14.55 -19.54 3.13
N ILE A 64 -15.65 -19.53 2.35
CA ILE A 64 -16.78 -20.46 2.56
C ILE A 64 -16.48 -21.85 2.02
N ASN A 65 -16.11 -21.92 0.74
CA ASN A 65 -15.79 -23.15 0.02
C ASN A 65 -14.32 -23.54 0.14
N ALA A 66 -13.53 -22.83 0.94
CA ALA A 66 -12.09 -23.00 1.02
C ALA A 66 -11.67 -24.22 1.85
N GLN A 67 -10.57 -24.86 1.45
CA GLN A 67 -9.98 -25.97 2.19
C GLN A 67 -8.87 -25.46 3.11
N TRP A 68 -9.16 -25.47 4.42
CA TRP A 68 -8.28 -24.90 5.45
C TRP A 68 -7.15 -25.84 5.88
N THR A 69 -7.41 -27.14 5.89
CA THR A 69 -6.47 -28.18 6.35
C THR A 69 -6.32 -29.26 5.30
N GLY A 70 -5.16 -29.91 5.25
CA GLY A 70 -4.89 -30.99 4.30
C GLY A 70 -3.44 -31.42 4.38
N ALA A 71 -3.17 -32.71 4.24
CA ALA A 71 -1.81 -33.25 4.29
C ALA A 71 -1.04 -32.98 2.98
N ASP A 72 -1.75 -32.93 1.87
CA ASP A 72 -1.19 -32.85 0.53
C ASP A 72 -2.19 -32.22 -0.46
N ARG A 73 -1.79 -32.13 -1.75
CA ARG A 73 -2.56 -31.44 -2.78
C ARG A 73 -3.93 -32.08 -3.09
N THR A 74 -4.11 -33.37 -2.78
CA THR A 74 -5.35 -34.10 -3.11
C THR A 74 -6.57 -33.56 -2.36
N PHE A 75 -6.37 -32.95 -1.18
CA PHE A 75 -7.43 -32.30 -0.40
C PHE A 75 -8.02 -31.06 -1.07
N CYS A 76 -7.30 -30.46 -2.01
CA CYS A 76 -7.71 -29.26 -2.73
C CYS A 76 -7.94 -29.51 -4.23
N ALA A 77 -7.84 -30.76 -4.68
CA ALA A 77 -8.06 -31.16 -6.06
C ALA A 77 -9.42 -31.88 -6.18
N THR A 78 -10.10 -31.69 -7.31
CA THR A 78 -11.35 -32.42 -7.59
C THR A 78 -11.07 -33.88 -7.92
N ALA A 79 -12.10 -34.74 -7.86
CA ALA A 79 -12.01 -36.14 -8.25
C ALA A 79 -11.43 -36.30 -9.67
N ALA A 80 -11.88 -35.48 -10.63
CA ALA A 80 -11.31 -35.44 -11.98
C ALA A 80 -9.82 -35.06 -12.04
N GLN A 81 -9.30 -34.33 -11.04
CA GLN A 81 -7.89 -33.94 -10.91
C GLN A 81 -7.06 -34.93 -10.07
N GLY A 82 -7.67 -36.05 -9.64
CA GLY A 82 -7.06 -37.04 -8.76
C GLY A 82 -7.06 -36.67 -7.27
N GLY A 83 -8.01 -35.84 -6.84
CA GLY A 83 -8.21 -35.45 -5.45
C GLY A 83 -9.51 -35.96 -4.83
N ILE A 84 -9.89 -35.35 -3.71
CA ILE A 84 -11.01 -35.79 -2.84
C ILE A 84 -12.26 -34.91 -3.03
N GLN A 85 -12.09 -33.71 -3.58
CA GLN A 85 -13.21 -32.77 -3.71
C GLN A 85 -14.20 -33.19 -4.81
N PRO A 86 -15.50 -32.89 -4.67
CA PRO A 86 -16.49 -33.22 -5.70
C PRO A 86 -16.21 -32.46 -7.00
N ASP A 87 -16.61 -33.04 -8.13
CA ASP A 87 -16.49 -32.37 -9.42
C ASP A 87 -17.34 -31.09 -9.44
N GLY A 88 -16.75 -29.99 -9.94
CA GLY A 88 -17.34 -28.66 -9.87
C GLY A 88 -16.99 -27.86 -8.61
N TRP A 89 -16.29 -28.45 -7.64
CA TRP A 89 -15.76 -27.70 -6.51
C TRP A 89 -14.68 -26.71 -6.96
N SER A 90 -14.77 -25.48 -6.45
CA SER A 90 -13.78 -24.43 -6.64
C SER A 90 -13.69 -23.61 -5.37
N GLY A 91 -12.55 -23.73 -4.68
CA GLY A 91 -12.27 -23.03 -3.44
C GLY A 91 -10.77 -22.77 -3.26
N ALA A 92 -10.43 -21.83 -2.40
CA ALA A 92 -9.04 -21.55 -2.06
C ALA A 92 -8.45 -22.71 -1.25
N CYS A 93 -7.19 -23.05 -1.53
CA CYS A 93 -6.44 -24.07 -0.78
C CYS A 93 -5.52 -23.42 0.25
N TRP A 94 -6.06 -23.07 1.42
CA TRP A 94 -5.27 -22.46 2.50
C TRP A 94 -4.25 -23.42 3.10
N ALA A 95 -4.50 -24.73 3.05
CA ALA A 95 -3.53 -25.75 3.45
C ALA A 95 -2.21 -25.61 2.67
N PHE A 96 -2.29 -25.43 1.35
CA PHE A 96 -1.11 -25.19 0.51
C PHE A 96 -0.47 -23.83 0.79
N VAL A 97 -1.28 -22.79 0.94
CA VAL A 97 -0.77 -21.44 1.24
C VAL A 97 0.01 -21.43 2.54
N ASN A 98 -0.49 -22.09 3.59
CA ASN A 98 0.19 -22.21 4.87
C ASN A 98 1.49 -23.02 4.73
N ALA A 99 1.45 -24.17 4.05
CA ALA A 99 2.63 -25.02 3.82
C ALA A 99 3.74 -24.31 3.02
N LYS A 100 3.38 -23.37 2.13
CA LYS A 100 4.33 -22.60 1.30
C LYS A 100 4.47 -21.15 1.71
N PHE A 101 3.93 -20.74 2.86
CA PHE A 101 3.94 -19.35 3.31
C PHE A 101 5.36 -18.77 3.39
N GLY A 102 6.30 -19.55 3.95
CA GLY A 102 7.71 -19.14 4.01
C GLY A 102 8.34 -18.91 2.64
N GLN A 103 7.93 -19.65 1.61
CA GLN A 103 8.39 -19.45 0.23
C GLN A 103 7.75 -18.21 -0.40
N PHE A 104 6.51 -17.88 -0.08
CA PHE A 104 5.89 -16.62 -0.51
C PHE A 104 6.50 -15.40 0.16
N MET A 105 6.93 -15.51 1.42
CA MET A 105 7.56 -14.39 2.14
C MET A 105 9.02 -14.20 1.74
N PHE A 106 9.81 -15.28 1.71
CA PHE A 106 11.27 -15.22 1.58
C PHE A 106 11.82 -15.87 0.30
N GLY A 107 10.97 -16.42 -0.57
CA GLY A 107 11.44 -17.14 -1.77
C GLY A 107 12.21 -18.41 -1.40
N ARG A 108 13.42 -18.57 -1.97
CA ARG A 108 14.33 -19.69 -1.69
C ARG A 108 15.43 -19.31 -0.69
N TYR A 109 15.25 -18.22 0.06
CA TYR A 109 16.22 -17.80 1.07
C TYR A 109 16.39 -18.91 2.14
N PRO A 110 17.63 -19.29 2.49
CA PRO A 110 17.91 -20.38 3.44
C PRO A 110 17.17 -20.19 4.76
N ILE A 111 16.59 -21.27 5.30
CA ILE A 111 15.73 -21.20 6.49
C ILE A 111 16.48 -20.62 7.68
N ASP A 112 17.71 -21.07 7.91
CA ASP A 112 18.55 -20.66 9.03
C ASP A 112 18.94 -19.17 8.97
N GLU A 113 18.86 -18.55 7.79
CA GLU A 113 19.24 -17.16 7.57
C GLU A 113 18.03 -16.21 7.44
N ARG A 114 16.79 -16.72 7.54
CA ARG A 114 15.57 -15.91 7.41
C ARG A 114 15.44 -14.79 8.45
N TRP A 115 16.15 -14.91 9.58
CA TRP A 115 16.23 -13.86 10.59
C TRP A 115 16.75 -12.54 10.01
N ARG A 116 17.60 -12.58 8.97
CA ARG A 116 18.14 -11.38 8.30
C ARG A 116 17.04 -10.57 7.60
N PRO A 117 16.26 -11.12 6.65
CA PRO A 117 15.09 -10.43 6.10
C PRO A 117 14.06 -10.01 7.13
N ILE A 118 13.81 -10.83 8.16
CA ILE A 118 12.88 -10.47 9.24
C ILE A 118 13.38 -9.24 9.98
N LEU A 119 14.67 -9.17 10.31
CA LEU A 119 15.28 -8.02 10.96
C LEU A 119 15.19 -6.76 10.10
N VAL A 120 15.46 -6.87 8.78
CA VAL A 120 15.26 -5.76 7.85
C VAL A 120 13.81 -5.29 7.84
N ALA A 121 12.84 -6.21 7.81
CA ALA A 121 11.42 -5.87 7.82
C ALA A 121 10.99 -5.19 9.13
N ILE A 122 11.51 -5.64 10.28
CA ILE A 122 11.28 -5.01 11.59
C ILE A 122 11.87 -3.60 11.61
N LEU A 123 13.12 -3.42 11.18
CA LEU A 123 13.76 -2.11 11.11
C LEU A 123 13.03 -1.17 10.15
N PHE A 124 12.58 -1.69 9.01
CA PHE A 124 11.77 -0.95 8.05
C PHE A 124 10.49 -0.43 8.71
N ALA A 125 9.72 -1.29 9.39
CA ALA A 125 8.51 -0.87 10.09
C ALA A 125 8.82 0.11 11.24
N ALA A 126 9.88 -0.15 12.00
CA ALA A 126 10.30 0.68 13.12
C ALA A 126 10.72 2.10 12.71
N LEU A 127 11.29 2.27 11.51
CA LEU A 127 11.66 3.58 10.97
C LEU A 127 10.49 4.23 10.19
N LEU A 128 9.66 3.44 9.53
CA LEU A 128 8.50 3.91 8.76
C LEU A 128 7.39 4.46 9.67
N VAL A 129 7.00 3.72 10.72
CA VAL A 129 5.87 4.11 11.59
C VAL A 129 6.08 5.51 12.21
N PRO A 130 7.23 5.84 12.82
CA PRO A 130 7.47 7.19 13.36
C PRO A 130 7.56 8.27 12.28
N LEU A 131 7.93 7.91 11.03
CA LEU A 131 7.94 8.84 9.91
C LEU A 131 6.52 9.23 9.47
N LEU A 132 5.57 8.28 9.53
CA LEU A 132 4.17 8.51 9.24
C LEU A 132 3.44 9.32 10.32
N ILE A 133 3.92 9.31 11.56
CA ILE A 133 3.28 10.01 12.68
C ILE A 133 3.73 11.48 12.72
N PRO A 134 2.82 12.46 12.55
CA PRO A 134 3.20 13.86 12.46
C PRO A 134 3.90 14.43 13.71
N LYS A 135 3.60 13.87 14.89
CA LYS A 135 4.01 14.37 16.21
C LYS A 135 5.41 13.94 16.66
N VAL A 136 6.07 13.03 15.95
CA VAL A 136 7.37 12.49 16.38
C VAL A 136 8.50 13.52 16.15
N PRO A 137 9.38 13.78 17.14
CA PRO A 137 10.51 14.69 16.99
C PRO A 137 11.62 14.09 16.10
N ARG A 138 12.53 14.94 15.58
CA ARG A 138 13.73 14.53 14.80
C ARG A 138 13.44 13.77 13.48
N LYS A 139 12.37 14.14 12.78
CA LYS A 139 12.00 13.50 11.49
C LYS A 139 13.09 13.55 10.42
N GLY A 140 13.91 14.60 10.38
CA GLY A 140 15.03 14.68 9.44
C GLY A 140 16.02 13.54 9.63
N LEU A 141 16.41 13.27 10.88
CA LEU A 141 17.30 12.14 11.20
C LEU A 141 16.63 10.81 10.87
N ASN A 142 15.36 10.63 11.24
CA ASN A 142 14.62 9.40 10.92
C ASN A 142 14.53 9.18 9.39
N ALA A 143 14.31 10.24 8.61
CA ALA A 143 14.30 10.17 7.15
C ALA A 143 15.67 9.80 6.57
N ILE A 144 16.77 10.34 7.12
CA ILE A 144 18.13 9.97 6.72
C ILE A 144 18.43 8.50 7.05
N LEU A 145 18.05 8.05 8.25
CA LEU A 145 18.21 6.65 8.65
C LEU A 145 17.38 5.72 7.77
N PHE A 146 16.14 6.12 7.46
CA PHE A 146 15.25 5.35 6.59
C PHE A 146 15.76 5.33 5.15
N PHE A 147 15.84 6.46 4.45
CA PHE A 147 16.19 6.47 3.03
C PHE A 147 17.68 6.27 2.73
N GLY A 148 18.57 6.51 3.69
CA GLY A 148 20.02 6.40 3.52
C GLY A 148 20.60 5.16 4.16
N ALA A 149 20.54 5.06 5.49
CA ALA A 149 21.23 4.00 6.22
C ALA A 149 20.58 2.61 6.03
N LEU A 150 19.25 2.53 6.09
CA LEU A 150 18.52 1.27 5.98
C LEU A 150 18.76 0.51 4.67
N PRO A 151 18.69 1.10 3.46
CA PRO A 151 18.91 0.33 2.23
C PRO A 151 20.34 -0.20 2.13
N ILE A 152 21.34 0.55 2.59
CA ILE A 152 22.74 0.11 2.63
C ILE A 152 22.89 -1.05 3.62
N PHE A 153 22.35 -0.89 4.83
CA PHE A 153 22.38 -1.92 5.85
C PHE A 153 21.64 -3.20 5.40
N ALA A 154 20.46 -3.05 4.80
CA ALA A 154 19.66 -4.15 4.28
C ALA A 154 20.41 -4.90 3.17
N PHE A 155 21.07 -4.19 2.25
CA PHE A 155 21.87 -4.81 1.20
C PHE A 155 23.00 -5.67 1.79
N ILE A 156 23.79 -5.10 2.70
CA ILE A 156 24.91 -5.80 3.34
C ILE A 156 24.41 -7.03 4.11
N LEU A 157 23.34 -6.89 4.89
CA LEU A 157 22.81 -7.96 5.72
C LEU A 157 22.22 -9.10 4.88
N LEU A 158 21.44 -8.77 3.84
CA LEU A 158 20.74 -9.75 3.01
C LEU A 158 21.68 -10.53 2.09
N VAL A 159 22.69 -9.87 1.50
CA VAL A 159 23.70 -10.52 0.65
C VAL A 159 24.64 -11.38 1.50
N GLY A 160 25.03 -10.90 2.68
CA GLY A 160 26.04 -11.57 3.49
C GLY A 160 27.41 -11.61 2.81
N GLY A 161 28.30 -12.49 3.28
CA GLY A 161 29.69 -12.56 2.82
C GLY A 161 30.65 -11.61 3.55
N VAL A 162 30.15 -10.86 4.54
CA VAL A 162 30.93 -10.00 5.43
C VAL A 162 30.68 -10.39 6.89
N PHE A 163 31.61 -10.10 7.80
CA PHE A 163 31.48 -10.41 9.24
C PHE A 163 31.22 -11.90 9.58
N GLY A 164 31.68 -12.83 8.74
CA GLY A 164 31.49 -14.27 8.94
C GLY A 164 30.10 -14.79 8.57
N LEU A 165 29.23 -13.94 8.02
CA LEU A 165 27.91 -14.32 7.53
C LEU A 165 28.04 -15.10 6.21
N PRO A 166 27.36 -16.25 6.04
CA PRO A 166 27.32 -16.91 4.74
C PRO A 166 26.73 -15.99 3.68
N HIS A 167 27.32 -16.09 2.48
CA HIS A 167 26.86 -15.37 1.31
C HIS A 167 25.62 -16.05 0.74
N VAL A 168 24.56 -15.28 0.53
CA VAL A 168 23.30 -15.77 -0.06
C VAL A 168 23.14 -15.14 -1.42
N GLU A 169 23.23 -15.98 -2.47
CA GLU A 169 23.13 -15.53 -3.85
C GLU A 169 21.77 -14.86 -4.13
N THR A 170 21.80 -13.78 -4.92
CA THR A 170 20.60 -13.02 -5.30
C THR A 170 19.52 -13.83 -6.04
N PRO A 171 19.80 -14.90 -6.81
CA PRO A 171 18.76 -15.73 -7.43
C PRO A 171 17.91 -16.52 -6.42
N LEU A 172 18.39 -16.67 -5.18
CA LEU A 172 17.63 -17.31 -4.10
C LEU A 172 16.63 -16.36 -3.46
N TRP A 173 16.80 -15.06 -3.67
CA TRP A 173 15.91 -14.05 -3.14
C TRP A 173 14.60 -14.12 -3.93
N GLY A 174 13.47 -14.11 -3.23
CA GLY A 174 12.17 -14.07 -3.88
C GLY A 174 11.06 -13.70 -2.93
N GLY A 175 9.82 -13.84 -3.41
CA GLY A 175 8.63 -13.56 -2.62
C GLY A 175 8.51 -12.09 -2.23
N LEU A 176 7.85 -11.86 -1.10
CA LEU A 176 7.59 -10.53 -0.55
C LEU A 176 8.87 -9.76 -0.21
N LEU A 177 9.92 -10.45 0.22
CA LEU A 177 11.22 -9.86 0.53
C LEU A 177 11.77 -9.05 -0.65
N VAL A 178 11.86 -9.66 -1.83
CA VAL A 178 12.43 -9.00 -3.02
C VAL A 178 11.55 -7.86 -3.48
N THR A 179 10.23 -8.06 -3.52
CA THR A 179 9.31 -7.03 -3.98
C THR A 179 9.34 -5.80 -3.08
N LEU A 180 9.32 -5.98 -1.75
CA LEU A 180 9.47 -4.87 -0.80
C LEU A 180 10.82 -4.18 -0.92
N THR A 181 11.91 -4.96 -1.00
CA THR A 181 13.27 -4.40 -1.08
C THR A 181 13.45 -3.57 -2.35
N LEU A 182 13.06 -4.09 -3.52
CA LEU A 182 13.14 -3.36 -4.79
C LEU A 182 12.25 -2.12 -4.80
N SER A 183 11.02 -2.24 -4.28
CA SER A 183 10.10 -1.10 -4.20
C SER A 183 10.66 0.00 -3.31
N PHE A 184 11.22 -0.38 -2.16
CA PHE A 184 11.80 0.55 -1.21
C PHE A 184 13.05 1.24 -1.76
N VAL A 185 14.00 0.48 -2.31
CA VAL A 185 15.20 1.05 -2.95
C VAL A 185 14.81 1.97 -4.10
N GLY A 186 13.82 1.57 -4.90
CA GLY A 186 13.27 2.41 -5.97
C GLY A 186 12.71 3.74 -5.45
N ILE A 187 11.95 3.73 -4.35
CA ILE A 187 11.43 4.96 -3.72
C ILE A 187 12.57 5.80 -3.14
N ALA A 188 13.53 5.16 -2.45
CA ALA A 188 14.64 5.83 -1.79
C ALA A 188 15.55 6.55 -2.78
N VAL A 189 15.73 6.03 -4.00
CA VAL A 189 16.53 6.67 -5.06
C VAL A 189 15.70 7.67 -5.87
N SER A 190 14.45 7.32 -6.23
CA SER A 190 13.62 8.16 -7.10
C SER A 190 13.14 9.45 -6.44
N LEU A 191 12.89 9.46 -5.13
CA LEU A 191 12.39 10.64 -4.43
C LEU A 191 13.44 11.77 -4.36
N PRO A 192 14.69 11.53 -3.91
CA PRO A 192 15.74 12.55 -3.96
C PRO A 192 16.04 13.00 -5.38
N LEU A 193 16.14 12.06 -6.33
CA LEU A 193 16.39 12.39 -7.74
C LEU A 193 15.28 13.27 -8.32
N GLY A 194 14.02 12.95 -8.02
CA GLY A 194 12.86 13.74 -8.42
C GLY A 194 12.87 15.15 -7.81
N ILE A 195 13.29 15.30 -6.55
CA ILE A 195 13.45 16.61 -5.90
C ILE A 195 14.56 17.42 -6.59
N VAL A 196 15.71 16.80 -6.86
CA VAL A 196 16.84 17.45 -7.54
C VAL A 196 16.44 17.93 -8.93
N LEU A 197 15.79 17.07 -9.73
CA LEU A 197 15.29 17.44 -11.07
C LEU A 197 14.23 18.55 -11.00
N ALA A 198 13.33 18.51 -10.02
CA ALA A 198 12.30 19.53 -9.84
C ALA A 198 12.90 20.90 -9.45
N LEU A 199 13.93 20.91 -8.59
CA LEU A 199 14.67 22.12 -8.23
C LEU A 199 15.54 22.61 -9.39
N GLY A 200 16.16 21.71 -10.14
CA GLY A 200 16.93 22.00 -11.35
C GLY A 200 16.10 22.74 -12.40
N ARG A 201 14.86 22.28 -12.63
CA ARG A 201 13.90 22.96 -13.54
C ARG A 201 13.54 24.38 -13.08
N ARG A 202 13.59 24.68 -11.78
CA ARG A 202 13.35 26.03 -11.24
C ARG A 202 14.63 26.85 -11.03
N SER A 203 15.81 26.29 -11.30
CA SER A 203 17.09 26.94 -11.04
C SER A 203 17.39 28.03 -12.07
N LYS A 204 17.89 29.17 -11.60
CA LYS A 204 18.35 30.28 -12.45
C LYS A 204 19.78 30.09 -12.96
N MET A 205 20.51 29.06 -12.51
CA MET A 205 21.90 28.81 -12.91
C MET A 205 21.95 27.97 -14.22
N PRO A 206 22.57 28.48 -15.30
CA PRO A 206 22.49 27.88 -16.64
C PRO A 206 23.10 26.47 -16.74
N ILE A 207 24.13 26.14 -15.94
CA ILE A 207 24.76 24.81 -15.94
C ILE A 207 23.80 23.74 -15.38
N VAL A 208 23.08 24.07 -14.30
CA VAL A 208 22.14 23.13 -13.65
C VAL A 208 20.89 22.91 -14.52
N LYS A 209 20.49 23.91 -15.30
CA LYS A 209 19.39 23.82 -16.26
C LYS A 209 19.72 22.98 -17.51
N MET A 210 20.99 22.74 -17.81
CA MET A 210 21.42 21.97 -18.99
C MET A 210 21.47 20.45 -18.72
N LEU A 211 21.58 20.06 -17.44
CA LEU A 211 21.63 18.66 -16.98
C LEU A 211 20.26 18.11 -16.54
N CYS A 212 19.21 18.95 -16.53
CA CYS A 212 17.82 18.62 -16.14
C CYS A 212 16.87 18.96 -17.29
#